data_AF-A0A8C8ZD96-F1
#
_entry.id   AF-A0A8C8ZD96-F1
#
_cell.length_a   1.000
_cell.length_b   1.000
_cell.length_c   1.000
_cell.angle_alpha   90.00
_cell.angle_beta   90.00
_cell.angle_gamma   90.00
#
_symmetry.space_group_name_H-M   'P 1'
#
loop_
_entity.id
_entity.type
_entity.pdbx_description
1 polymer ?
#
loop_
_entity_poly.entity_id
_entity_poly.type
_entity_poly.pdbx_seq_one_letter_code
_entity_poly.pdbx_strand_id
1 'polypeptide(L)'
;MKELWCVMDWAVPGLLGSRTHFKKQFSDPVEHGQRHTATKRELATGRKAMRRLAKKMSGWFLRRTKTLIKDQLPKKEDRMVYCSLTDFQKVVYQTVLETEDVTLILQSSERCTCSSGRKRRNCCYKTNSRGETVKTLYLSYLTVLQKVANHVALLQSASTSKQQETLIKRVCDQVFSRFPDFVQKSKDAAFETLSDPKYSGKMKVLQQLLNHCRKNRDKVLLFSFSTKLLDVLQQYCMASGLDYRRLDGSTKSEERIKIVKEFNSTQDVNICLVSTMAGGLGLNFVGANVVILFDPTWNPANDLQAIDSWLLSTSDGRPLHSVPWPNALLMLQVVSDALQPILNSRKSLKFAFCLTSFP
;
A
#
# COMPACT_ATOMS: atom_id res chain seq x y z
N MET A 1 -13.56 -4.22 14.31
CA MET A 1 -14.36 -4.80 15.42
C MET A 1 -15.58 -5.59 14.95
N LYS A 2 -16.33 -5.15 13.92
CA LYS A 2 -17.44 -5.94 13.37
C LYS A 2 -17.02 -7.33 12.87
N GLU A 3 -15.93 -7.40 12.09
CA GLU A 3 -15.38 -8.66 11.58
C GLU A 3 -15.00 -9.62 12.70
N LEU A 4 -14.37 -9.10 13.76
CA LEU A 4 -14.02 -9.89 14.94
C LEU A 4 -15.26 -10.53 15.60
N TRP A 5 -16.35 -9.77 15.74
CA TRP A 5 -17.60 -10.32 16.27
C TRP A 5 -18.15 -11.43 15.36
N CYS A 6 -18.14 -11.24 14.05
CA CYS A 6 -18.60 -12.26 13.11
C CYS A 6 -17.77 -13.55 13.21
N VAL A 7 -16.44 -13.45 13.28
CA VAL A 7 -15.56 -14.62 13.42
C VAL A 7 -15.82 -15.35 14.74
N MET A 8 -15.96 -14.61 15.84
CA MET A 8 -16.18 -15.20 17.16
C MET A 8 -17.59 -15.76 17.33
N ASP A 9 -18.61 -15.13 16.74
CA ASP A 9 -19.99 -15.63 16.76
C ASP A 9 -20.13 -16.90 15.90
N TRP A 10 -19.36 -17.01 14.82
CA TRP A 10 -19.25 -18.25 14.06
C TRP A 10 -18.49 -19.35 14.82
N ALA A 11 -17.34 -19.02 15.42
CA ALA A 11 -16.48 -20.00 16.09
C ALA A 11 -17.02 -20.46 17.46
N VAL A 12 -17.57 -19.54 18.25
CA VAL A 12 -18.13 -19.78 19.58
C VAL A 12 -19.41 -18.94 19.74
N PRO A 13 -20.54 -19.39 19.15
CA PRO A 13 -21.80 -18.67 19.19
C PRO A 13 -22.20 -18.27 20.62
N GLY A 14 -22.66 -17.03 20.79
CA GLY A 14 -23.15 -16.52 22.07
C GLY A 14 -22.08 -16.03 23.07
N LEU A 15 -20.79 -16.31 22.88
CA LEU A 15 -19.71 -15.86 23.79
C LEU A 15 -19.67 -14.33 23.98
N LEU A 16 -19.86 -13.60 22.89
CA LEU A 16 -19.84 -12.14 22.83
C LEU A 16 -21.25 -11.52 22.92
N GLY A 17 -22.28 -12.36 23.01
CA GLY A 17 -23.68 -11.97 22.95
C GLY A 17 -24.08 -11.42 21.57
N SER A 18 -25.27 -10.81 21.53
CA SER A 18 -25.80 -10.23 20.30
C SER A 18 -24.91 -9.12 19.75
N ARG A 19 -24.98 -8.90 18.44
CA ARG A 19 -24.21 -7.83 17.76
C ARG A 19 -24.45 -6.45 18.35
N THR A 20 -25.67 -6.14 18.78
CA THR A 20 -26.02 -4.86 19.40
C THR A 20 -25.38 -4.71 20.77
N HIS A 21 -25.39 -5.78 21.58
CA HIS A 21 -24.70 -5.83 22.86
C HIS A 21 -23.19 -5.65 22.69
N PHE A 22 -22.57 -6.43 21.79
CA PHE A 22 -21.14 -6.34 21.52
C PHE A 22 -20.73 -4.93 21.07
N LYS A 23 -21.53 -4.33 20.18
CA LYS A 23 -21.28 -2.97 19.68
C LYS A 23 -21.24 -1.96 20.83
N LYS A 24 -22.27 -1.91 21.67
CA LYS A 24 -22.36 -0.96 22.78
C LYS A 24 -21.29 -1.20 23.85
N GLN A 25 -21.01 -2.47 24.16
CA GLN A 25 -20.17 -2.85 25.29
C GLN A 25 -18.67 -2.83 24.96
N PHE A 26 -18.30 -3.08 23.70
CA PHE A 26 -16.91 -3.23 23.28
C PHE A 26 -16.54 -2.36 22.07
N SER A 27 -17.28 -2.45 20.96
CA SER A 27 -16.91 -1.75 19.72
C SER A 27 -16.90 -0.23 19.89
N ASP A 28 -18.01 0.36 20.33
CA ASP A 28 -18.14 1.81 20.42
C ASP A 28 -17.15 2.41 21.45
N PRO A 29 -16.99 1.88 22.68
CA PRO A 29 -16.02 2.41 23.63
C PRO A 29 -14.57 2.35 23.14
N VAL A 30 -14.19 1.26 22.45
CA VAL A 30 -12.85 1.11 21.88
C VAL A 30 -12.63 2.10 20.74
N GLU A 31 -13.59 2.21 19.82
CA GLU A 31 -13.52 3.15 18.69
C GLU A 31 -13.45 4.60 19.17
N HIS A 32 -14.21 4.99 20.20
CA HIS A 32 -14.15 6.34 20.77
C HIS A 32 -12.80 6.59 21.44
N GLY A 33 -12.29 5.65 22.23
CA GLY A 33 -11.00 5.78 22.90
C GLY A 33 -9.80 5.83 21.94
N GLN A 34 -9.92 5.31 20.73
CA GLN A 34 -8.86 5.37 19.69
C GLN A 34 -8.88 6.65 18.86
N ARG A 35 -9.87 7.53 19.05
CA ARG A 35 -9.91 8.81 18.33
C ARG A 35 -8.81 9.73 18.85
N HIS A 36 -8.18 10.47 17.95
CA HIS A 36 -7.21 11.51 18.35
C HIS A 36 -7.84 12.59 19.24
N THR A 37 -9.15 12.83 19.12
CA THR A 37 -9.89 13.78 19.95
C THR A 37 -10.40 13.19 21.26
N ALA A 38 -10.01 11.95 21.59
CA ALA A 38 -10.50 11.27 22.77
C ALA A 38 -9.97 11.92 24.05
N THR A 39 -10.87 12.15 24.99
CA THR A 39 -10.50 12.56 26.35
C THR A 39 -9.78 11.44 27.08
N LYS A 40 -9.02 11.77 28.14
CA LYS A 40 -8.38 10.77 29.01
C LYS A 40 -9.39 9.75 29.56
N ARG A 41 -10.63 10.18 29.82
CA ARG A 41 -11.72 9.32 30.31
C ARG A 41 -12.22 8.33 29.24
N GLU A 42 -12.37 8.77 28.00
CA GLU A 42 -12.75 7.89 26.88
C GLU A 42 -11.64 6.89 26.56
N LEU A 43 -10.37 7.32 26.56
CA LEU A 43 -9.20 6.44 26.45
C LEU A 43 -9.20 5.35 27.53
N ALA A 44 -9.43 5.73 28.79
CA ALA A 44 -9.51 4.78 29.90
C ALA A 44 -10.67 3.80 29.75
N THR A 45 -11.84 4.28 29.33
CA THR A 45 -13.03 3.45 29.06
C THR A 45 -12.77 2.45 27.94
N GLY A 46 -12.18 2.90 26.83
CA GLY A 46 -11.80 2.04 25.71
C GLY A 46 -10.79 0.96 26.11
N ARG A 47 -9.74 1.32 26.88
CA ARG A 47 -8.77 0.34 27.42
C ARG A 47 -9.40 -0.68 28.36
N LYS A 48 -10.36 -0.28 29.21
CA LYS A 48 -11.10 -1.19 30.09
C LYS A 48 -11.99 -2.15 29.28
N ALA A 49 -12.71 -1.64 28.28
CA ALA A 49 -13.51 -2.47 27.38
C ALA A 49 -12.64 -3.49 26.63
N MET A 50 -11.47 -3.06 26.13
CA MET A 50 -10.54 -3.94 25.44
C MET A 50 -10.00 -5.06 26.34
N ARG A 51 -9.59 -4.74 27.57
CA ARG A 51 -9.15 -5.76 28.55
C ARG A 51 -10.25 -6.76 28.89
N ARG A 52 -11.49 -6.31 29.06
CA ARG A 52 -12.63 -7.20 29.31
C ARG A 52 -12.89 -8.15 28.14
N LEU A 53 -12.82 -7.64 26.90
CA LEU A 53 -12.99 -8.45 25.71
C LEU A 53 -11.86 -9.47 25.57
N ALA A 54 -10.60 -9.05 25.76
CA ALA A 54 -9.45 -9.96 25.73
C ALA A 54 -9.58 -11.08 26.77
N LYS A 55 -10.03 -10.77 28.00
CA LYS A 55 -10.29 -11.78 29.05
C LYS A 55 -11.43 -12.75 28.67
N LYS A 56 -12.48 -12.28 27.99
CA LYS A 56 -13.53 -13.18 27.48
C LYS A 56 -13.02 -14.10 26.38
N MET A 57 -12.12 -13.60 25.54
CA MET A 57 -11.59 -14.35 24.40
C MET A 57 -10.40 -15.24 24.75
N SER A 58 -9.72 -15.03 25.88
CA SER A 58 -8.44 -15.68 26.18
C SER A 58 -8.50 -17.20 26.25
N GLY A 59 -9.66 -17.78 26.62
CA GLY A 59 -9.85 -19.24 26.61
C GLY A 59 -9.98 -19.84 25.21
N TRP A 60 -10.31 -19.02 24.21
CA TRP A 60 -10.64 -19.47 22.84
C TRP A 60 -9.68 -18.91 21.79
N PHE A 61 -8.70 -18.09 22.20
CA PHE A 61 -7.80 -17.38 21.31
C PHE A 61 -6.35 -17.74 21.64
N LEU A 62 -5.82 -18.75 20.94
CA LEU A 62 -4.41 -19.11 21.03
C LEU A 62 -3.60 -18.21 20.07
N ARG A 63 -2.66 -17.45 20.63
CA ARG A 63 -1.74 -16.62 19.83
C ARG A 63 -0.30 -16.91 20.22
N ARG A 64 0.43 -17.60 19.34
CA ARG A 64 1.88 -17.70 19.41
C ARG A 64 2.50 -16.50 18.70
N THR A 65 3.47 -15.87 19.32
CA THR A 65 4.16 -14.72 18.74
C THR A 65 5.58 -15.11 18.38
N LYS A 66 6.16 -14.42 17.40
CA LYS A 66 7.52 -14.68 16.91
C LYS A 66 8.61 -14.47 17.97
N THR A 67 8.27 -13.91 19.13
CA THR A 67 9.19 -13.82 20.27
C THR A 67 9.66 -15.19 20.74
N LEU A 68 8.86 -16.25 20.55
CA LEU A 68 9.19 -17.63 20.93
C LEU A 68 10.29 -18.27 20.06
N ILE A 69 10.47 -17.78 18.83
CA ILE A 69 11.46 -18.28 17.86
C ILE A 69 12.46 -17.21 17.45
N LYS A 70 12.53 -16.10 18.21
CA LYS A 70 13.33 -14.94 17.85
C LYS A 70 14.81 -15.28 17.68
N ASP A 71 15.31 -16.18 18.52
CA ASP A 71 16.71 -16.61 18.53
C ASP A 71 17.06 -17.52 17.34
N GLN A 72 16.05 -18.10 16.68
CA GLN A 72 16.22 -18.95 15.50
C GLN A 72 16.04 -18.17 14.19
N LEU A 73 15.55 -16.94 14.26
CA LEU A 73 15.34 -16.09 13.10
C LEU A 73 16.56 -15.22 12.85
N PRO A 74 16.97 -15.02 11.58
CA PRO A 74 18.02 -14.07 11.25
C PRO A 74 17.62 -12.64 11.67
N LYS A 75 18.62 -11.82 11.99
CA LYS A 75 18.41 -10.41 12.30
C LYS A 75 17.85 -9.69 11.08
N LYS A 76 16.69 -9.05 11.25
CA LYS A 76 16.01 -8.25 10.25
C LYS A 76 16.28 -6.77 10.48
N GLU A 77 16.70 -6.06 9.45
CA GLU A 77 16.81 -4.59 9.46
C GLU A 77 15.70 -3.97 8.62
N ASP A 78 14.85 -3.17 9.25
CA ASP A 78 13.76 -2.45 8.59
C ASP A 78 14.20 -1.01 8.33
N ARG A 79 14.27 -0.61 7.05
CA ARG A 79 14.70 0.72 6.61
C ARG A 79 13.62 1.38 5.76
N MET A 80 13.19 2.57 6.16
CA MET A 80 12.31 3.43 5.37
C MET A 80 13.15 4.32 4.46
N VAL A 81 12.93 4.23 3.14
CA VAL A 81 13.62 5.04 2.14
C VAL A 81 12.65 6.08 1.61
N TYR A 82 12.98 7.34 1.87
CA TYR A 82 12.16 8.47 1.47
C TYR A 82 12.55 8.92 0.05
N CYS A 83 11.58 8.90 -0.86
CA CYS A 83 11.76 9.27 -2.26
C CYS A 83 11.06 10.61 -2.53
N SER A 84 11.80 11.59 -3.05
CA SER A 84 11.22 12.84 -3.53
C SER A 84 10.54 12.64 -4.88
N LEU A 85 9.43 13.35 -5.13
CA LEU A 85 8.80 13.41 -6.44
C LEU A 85 9.73 14.10 -7.46
N THR A 86 9.76 13.60 -8.70
CA THR A 86 10.46 14.30 -9.80
C THR A 86 9.73 15.58 -10.17
N ASP A 87 10.40 16.49 -10.86
CA ASP A 87 9.78 17.75 -11.26
C ASP A 87 8.57 17.50 -12.18
N PHE A 88 8.68 16.55 -13.10
CA PHE A 88 7.53 16.13 -13.91
C PHE A 88 6.37 15.58 -13.05
N GLN A 89 6.66 14.70 -12.07
CA GLN A 89 5.62 14.23 -11.14
C GLN A 89 4.98 15.38 -10.38
N LYS A 90 5.75 16.38 -9.92
CA LYS A 90 5.21 17.57 -9.22
C LYS A 90 4.26 18.36 -10.11
N VAL A 91 4.62 18.61 -11.37
CA VAL A 91 3.74 19.37 -12.29
C VAL A 91 2.44 18.61 -12.55
N VAL A 92 2.52 17.29 -12.79
CA VAL A 92 1.33 16.44 -12.93
C VAL A 92 0.49 16.45 -11.65
N TYR A 93 1.13 16.40 -10.48
CA TYR A 93 0.47 16.47 -9.18
C TYR A 93 -0.31 17.78 -9.02
N GLN A 94 0.35 18.92 -9.28
CA GLN A 94 -0.26 20.24 -9.21
C GLN A 94 -1.43 20.36 -10.18
N THR A 95 -1.29 19.87 -11.40
CA THR A 95 -2.36 19.87 -12.40
C THR A 95 -3.59 19.08 -11.93
N VAL A 96 -3.38 17.94 -11.25
CA VAL A 96 -4.49 17.17 -10.65
C VAL A 96 -5.12 17.94 -9.48
N LEU A 97 -4.33 18.65 -8.67
CA LEU A 97 -4.83 19.44 -7.54
C LEU A 97 -5.67 20.66 -7.96
N GLU A 98 -5.37 21.22 -9.13
CA GLU A 98 -6.06 22.38 -9.71
C GLU A 98 -7.45 22.05 -10.29
N THR A 99 -7.86 20.78 -10.35
CA THR A 99 -9.17 20.43 -10.89
C THR A 99 -10.32 20.89 -10.00
N GLU A 100 -11.47 21.20 -10.62
CA GLU A 100 -12.69 21.62 -9.92
C GLU A 100 -13.16 20.57 -8.90
N ASP A 101 -13.06 19.28 -9.26
CA ASP A 101 -13.44 18.18 -8.37
C ASP A 101 -12.56 18.14 -7.10
N VAL A 102 -11.25 18.41 -7.21
CA VAL A 102 -10.36 18.44 -6.04
C VAL A 102 -10.67 19.66 -5.17
N THR A 103 -10.94 20.80 -5.78
CA THR A 103 -11.38 22.00 -5.05
C THR A 103 -12.66 21.73 -4.26
N LEU A 104 -13.64 21.05 -4.88
CA LEU A 104 -14.87 20.59 -4.24
C LEU A 104 -14.59 19.64 -3.06
N ILE A 105 -13.62 18.72 -3.20
CA ILE A 105 -13.19 17.80 -2.15
C ILE A 105 -12.53 18.55 -0.98
N LEU A 106 -11.61 19.48 -1.26
CA LEU A 106 -10.86 20.23 -0.25
C LEU A 106 -11.81 21.10 0.59
N GLN A 107 -12.73 21.80 -0.06
CA GLN A 107 -13.71 22.68 0.59
C GLN A 107 -14.90 21.90 1.18
N SER A 108 -14.97 20.58 0.99
CA SER A 108 -16.11 19.74 1.40
C SER A 108 -16.45 19.83 2.90
N SER A 109 -15.46 20.16 3.73
CA SER A 109 -15.56 20.23 5.18
C SER A 109 -16.01 21.59 5.71
N GLU A 110 -15.92 22.64 4.89
CA GLU A 110 -16.27 24.02 5.21
C GLU A 110 -17.78 24.20 5.35
N ARG A 111 -18.20 25.31 5.97
CA ARG A 111 -19.62 25.70 6.02
C ARG A 111 -20.07 26.12 4.62
N CYS A 112 -21.26 25.72 4.25
CA CYS A 112 -21.83 26.15 2.99
C CYS A 112 -22.22 27.62 3.05
N THR A 113 -22.05 28.32 1.93
CA THR A 113 -22.47 29.72 1.74
C THR A 113 -23.99 29.86 1.66
N CYS A 114 -24.72 28.74 1.61
CA CYS A 114 -26.18 28.67 1.74
C CYS A 114 -26.61 29.03 3.17
N SER A 115 -27.83 29.57 3.36
CA SER A 115 -28.40 29.87 4.68
C SER A 115 -28.64 28.66 5.59
N SER A 116 -28.33 27.44 5.14
CA SER A 116 -28.62 26.21 5.90
C SER A 116 -27.70 25.95 7.10
N GLY A 117 -26.55 26.62 7.19
CA GLY A 117 -25.53 26.36 8.22
C GLY A 117 -24.87 24.96 8.16
N ARG A 118 -25.22 24.14 7.15
CA ARG A 118 -24.67 22.79 6.96
C ARG A 118 -23.30 22.84 6.27
N LYS A 119 -22.51 21.77 6.42
CA LYS A 119 -21.25 21.60 5.68
C LYS A 119 -21.50 21.51 4.19
N ARG A 120 -20.57 22.01 3.36
CA ARG A 120 -20.67 22.02 1.88
C ARG A 120 -21.04 20.67 1.30
N ARG A 121 -20.36 19.59 1.73
CA ARG A 121 -20.64 18.21 1.30
C ARG A 121 -22.06 17.68 1.59
N ASN A 122 -22.78 18.34 2.51
CA ASN A 122 -24.13 17.98 2.96
C ASN A 122 -25.18 19.08 2.60
N CYS A 123 -24.82 20.15 1.89
CA CYS A 123 -25.72 21.19 1.34
C CYS A 123 -25.58 21.20 -0.20
N CYS A 124 -25.39 22.38 -0.79
CA CYS A 124 -25.35 22.64 -2.23
C CYS A 124 -24.21 21.94 -2.98
N TYR A 125 -23.17 21.47 -2.29
CA TYR A 125 -21.94 20.93 -2.89
C TYR A 125 -21.78 19.42 -2.62
N LYS A 126 -22.91 18.69 -2.60
CA LYS A 126 -22.92 17.24 -2.38
C LYS A 126 -22.38 16.47 -3.59
N THR A 127 -22.61 17.01 -4.78
CA THR A 127 -22.21 16.43 -6.06
C THR A 127 -21.45 17.46 -6.90
N ASN A 128 -20.58 16.99 -7.80
CA ASN A 128 -20.03 17.86 -8.84
C ASN A 128 -21.10 18.23 -9.87
N SER A 129 -20.72 19.06 -10.85
CA SER A 129 -21.53 19.45 -12.01
C SER A 129 -22.11 18.27 -12.80
N ARG A 130 -21.58 17.07 -12.58
CA ARG A 130 -21.91 15.83 -13.31
C ARG A 130 -22.61 14.79 -12.43
N GLY A 131 -23.04 15.15 -11.22
CA GLY A 131 -23.83 14.30 -10.33
C GLY A 131 -23.02 13.29 -9.50
N GLU A 132 -21.69 13.31 -9.56
CA GLU A 132 -20.82 12.41 -8.80
C GLU A 132 -20.65 12.91 -7.36
N THR A 133 -20.79 12.02 -6.38
CA THR A 133 -20.67 12.42 -4.96
C THR A 133 -19.22 12.66 -4.56
N VAL A 134 -19.01 13.61 -3.62
CA VAL A 134 -17.68 13.91 -3.05
C VAL A 134 -16.98 12.65 -2.50
N LYS A 135 -17.72 11.66 -1.99
CA LYS A 135 -17.14 10.41 -1.46
C LYS A 135 -16.52 9.57 -2.58
N THR A 136 -17.19 9.46 -3.72
CA THR A 136 -16.69 8.72 -4.88
C THR A 136 -15.49 9.43 -5.49
N LEU A 137 -15.60 10.75 -5.68
CA LEU A 137 -14.50 11.57 -6.20
C LEU A 137 -13.25 11.45 -5.32
N TYR A 138 -13.40 11.52 -4.00
CA TYR A 138 -12.29 11.41 -3.05
C TYR A 138 -11.46 10.15 -3.26
N LEU A 139 -12.09 8.98 -3.38
CA LEU A 139 -11.37 7.71 -3.56
C LEU A 139 -10.70 7.64 -4.93
N SER A 140 -11.38 8.09 -5.98
CA SER A 140 -10.83 8.09 -7.34
C SER A 140 -9.62 9.00 -7.48
N TYR A 141 -9.70 10.23 -6.98
CA TYR A 141 -8.57 11.17 -7.00
C TYR A 141 -7.41 10.68 -6.12
N LEU A 142 -7.70 10.06 -4.97
CA LEU A 142 -6.66 9.43 -4.15
C LEU A 142 -5.92 8.33 -4.93
N THR A 143 -6.63 7.48 -5.67
CA THR A 143 -6.02 6.47 -6.54
C THR A 143 -5.19 7.09 -7.67
N VAL A 144 -5.66 8.18 -8.30
CA VAL A 144 -4.90 8.92 -9.32
C VAL A 144 -3.60 9.46 -8.74
N LEU A 145 -3.66 10.12 -7.59
CA LEU A 145 -2.49 10.68 -6.91
C LEU A 145 -1.50 9.59 -6.47
N GLN A 146 -1.99 8.44 -6.02
CA GLN A 146 -1.14 7.26 -5.72
C GLN A 146 -0.46 6.72 -6.97
N LYS A 147 -1.17 6.63 -8.10
CA LYS A 147 -0.61 6.24 -9.39
C LYS A 147 0.50 7.21 -9.82
N VAL A 148 0.26 8.51 -9.77
CA VAL A 148 1.28 9.55 -10.10
C VAL A 148 2.52 9.39 -9.22
N ALA A 149 2.34 9.21 -7.91
CA ALA A 149 3.44 9.07 -6.97
C ALA A 149 4.30 7.83 -7.24
N ASN A 150 3.68 6.72 -7.65
CA ASN A 150 4.39 5.49 -8.01
C ASN A 150 5.04 5.60 -9.39
N HIS A 151 4.25 5.93 -10.43
CA HIS A 151 4.75 6.17 -11.78
C HIS A 151 3.67 6.85 -12.65
N VAL A 152 4.02 7.94 -13.35
CA VAL A 152 3.03 8.70 -14.18
C VAL A 152 2.40 7.84 -15.28
N ALA A 153 3.15 6.88 -15.82
CA ALA A 153 2.65 5.95 -16.83
C ALA A 153 1.41 5.13 -16.38
N LEU A 154 1.22 4.91 -15.08
CA LEU A 154 0.07 4.16 -14.55
C LEU A 154 -1.27 4.87 -14.76
N LEU A 155 -1.23 6.15 -15.13
CA LEU A 155 -2.41 6.91 -15.53
C LEU A 155 -2.94 6.49 -16.91
N GLN A 156 -2.07 5.99 -17.80
CA GLN A 156 -2.46 5.61 -19.16
C GLN A 156 -2.99 4.17 -19.26
N SER A 157 -2.72 3.32 -18.27
CA SER A 157 -3.19 1.93 -18.29
C SER A 157 -4.67 1.85 -17.95
N ALA A 158 -5.48 1.42 -18.92
CA ALA A 158 -6.88 1.02 -18.72
C ALA A 158 -6.93 -0.30 -17.94
N SER A 159 -7.37 -0.24 -16.67
CA SER A 159 -7.90 -1.41 -15.95
C SER A 159 -8.38 -1.00 -14.55
N THR A 160 -9.67 -0.69 -14.42
CA THR A 160 -10.53 -0.94 -13.23
C THR A 160 -11.99 -0.76 -13.67
N SER A 161 -12.98 -1.11 -12.83
CA SER A 161 -14.41 -1.18 -13.19
C SER A 161 -14.93 -0.02 -14.09
N LYS A 162 -15.89 -0.31 -15.00
CA LYS A 162 -16.40 0.59 -16.06
C LYS A 162 -16.69 2.04 -15.61
N GLN A 163 -17.13 2.25 -14.37
CA GLN A 163 -17.44 3.58 -13.82
C GLN A 163 -16.21 4.34 -13.29
N GLN A 164 -15.25 3.64 -12.66
CA GLN A 164 -14.00 4.28 -12.21
C GLN A 164 -13.07 4.57 -13.37
N GLU A 165 -13.09 3.72 -14.41
CA GLU A 165 -12.27 3.88 -15.60
C GLU A 165 -12.64 5.13 -16.39
N THR A 166 -13.94 5.43 -16.51
CA THR A 166 -14.40 6.66 -17.20
C THR A 166 -14.00 7.93 -16.46
N LEU A 167 -14.07 7.96 -15.12
CA LEU A 167 -13.61 9.10 -14.34
C LEU A 167 -12.09 9.27 -14.42
N ILE A 168 -11.33 8.19 -14.20
CA ILE A 168 -9.87 8.23 -14.27
C ILE A 168 -9.41 8.64 -15.66
N LYS A 169 -10.01 8.08 -16.72
CA LYS A 169 -9.69 8.43 -18.11
C LYS A 169 -9.92 9.92 -18.38
N ARG A 170 -11.06 10.49 -17.96
CA ARG A 170 -11.32 11.94 -18.09
C ARG A 170 -10.30 12.79 -17.36
N VAL A 171 -9.99 12.45 -16.10
CA VAL A 171 -8.99 13.18 -15.32
C VAL A 171 -7.63 13.10 -16.00
N CYS A 172 -7.28 11.93 -16.51
CA CYS A 172 -6.05 11.73 -17.27
C CYS A 172 -6.08 12.56 -18.55
N ASP A 173 -7.14 12.55 -19.35
CA ASP A 173 -7.26 13.35 -20.58
C ASP A 173 -7.14 14.85 -20.29
N GLN A 174 -7.78 15.33 -19.21
CA GLN A 174 -7.70 16.73 -18.78
C GLN A 174 -6.26 17.09 -18.36
N VAL A 175 -5.59 16.25 -17.58
CA VAL A 175 -4.21 16.48 -17.12
C VAL A 175 -3.22 16.37 -18.28
N PHE A 176 -3.40 15.39 -19.16
CA PHE A 176 -2.53 15.09 -20.29
C PHE A 176 -2.72 16.03 -21.47
N SER A 177 -3.86 16.71 -21.60
CA SER A 177 -4.03 17.81 -22.56
C SER A 177 -3.00 18.94 -22.36
N ARG A 178 -2.50 19.09 -21.12
CA ARG A 178 -1.46 20.06 -20.75
C ARG A 178 -0.04 19.54 -21.00
N PHE A 179 0.13 18.28 -21.38
CA PHE A 179 1.43 17.62 -21.65
C PHE A 179 1.39 16.74 -22.92
N PRO A 180 1.11 17.32 -24.11
CA PRO A 180 0.96 16.56 -25.35
C PRO A 180 2.23 15.77 -25.72
N ASP A 181 3.42 16.32 -25.46
CA ASP A 181 4.71 15.69 -25.76
C ASP A 181 4.92 14.36 -25.01
N PHE A 182 4.43 14.26 -23.77
CA PHE A 182 4.52 13.03 -22.99
C PHE A 182 3.55 11.97 -23.51
N VAL A 183 2.34 12.38 -23.91
CA VAL A 183 1.30 11.49 -24.45
C VAL A 183 1.69 10.94 -25.81
N GLN A 184 2.36 11.74 -26.63
CA GLN A 184 2.83 11.32 -27.94
C GLN A 184 3.99 10.33 -27.79
N LYS A 185 5.00 10.67 -26.97
CA LYS A 185 6.11 9.76 -26.67
C LYS A 185 5.68 8.47 -25.98
N SER A 186 4.64 8.51 -25.14
CA SER A 186 4.09 7.30 -24.50
C SER A 186 3.29 6.42 -25.44
N LYS A 187 2.78 6.96 -26.56
CA LYS A 187 2.12 6.19 -27.64
C LYS A 187 3.13 5.62 -28.63
N ASP A 188 4.15 6.39 -28.99
CA ASP A 188 5.09 6.05 -30.07
C ASP A 188 6.32 5.26 -29.58
N ALA A 189 6.73 5.45 -28.31
CA ALA A 189 7.86 4.77 -27.67
C ALA A 189 7.45 4.22 -26.29
N ALA A 190 6.31 3.52 -26.26
CA ALA A 190 5.61 3.05 -25.06
C ALA A 190 6.43 2.11 -24.15
N PHE A 191 7.58 1.60 -24.58
CA PHE A 191 8.37 0.63 -23.83
C PHE A 191 9.54 1.28 -23.07
N GLU A 192 10.33 2.14 -23.73
CA GLU A 192 11.50 2.82 -23.12
C GLU A 192 11.11 4.06 -22.33
N THR A 193 10.15 4.85 -22.83
CA THR A 193 9.73 6.10 -22.16
C THR A 193 8.91 5.82 -20.89
N LEU A 194 8.16 4.70 -20.86
CA LEU A 194 7.37 4.29 -19.69
C LEU A 194 8.22 3.69 -18.56
N SER A 195 9.40 3.18 -18.87
CA SER A 195 10.31 2.56 -17.90
C SER A 195 11.44 3.49 -17.47
N ASP A 196 11.59 4.67 -18.10
CA ASP A 196 12.63 5.64 -17.77
C ASP A 196 12.48 6.14 -16.31
N PRO A 197 13.49 5.90 -15.44
CA PRO A 197 13.52 6.39 -14.07
C PRO A 197 13.32 7.91 -13.96
N LYS A 198 13.55 8.69 -15.03
CA LYS A 198 13.29 10.13 -15.07
C LYS A 198 11.86 10.51 -14.68
N TYR A 199 10.87 9.66 -14.93
CA TYR A 199 9.46 9.94 -14.69
C TYR A 199 8.94 9.48 -13.32
N SER A 200 9.77 8.85 -12.49
CA SER A 200 9.40 8.49 -11.11
C SER A 200 10.58 8.54 -10.14
N GLY A 201 10.41 9.31 -9.06
CA GLY A 201 11.44 9.42 -8.03
C GLY A 201 11.72 8.10 -7.34
N LYS A 202 10.67 7.28 -7.14
CA LYS A 202 10.80 5.92 -6.62
C LYS A 202 11.60 5.03 -7.58
N MET A 203 11.42 5.18 -8.89
CA MET A 203 12.17 4.40 -9.88
C MET A 203 13.65 4.79 -9.90
N LYS A 204 14.00 6.07 -9.73
CA LYS A 204 15.41 6.50 -9.59
C LYS A 204 16.10 5.85 -8.40
N VAL A 205 15.43 5.85 -7.25
CA VAL A 205 15.94 5.21 -6.03
C VAL A 205 16.03 3.70 -6.21
N LEU A 206 15.00 3.08 -6.80
CA LEU A 206 15.01 1.65 -7.10
C LEU A 206 16.18 1.28 -8.02
N GLN A 207 16.44 2.05 -9.07
CA GLN A 207 17.57 1.82 -9.98
C GLN A 207 18.90 1.85 -9.22
N GLN A 208 19.12 2.83 -8.34
CA GLN A 208 20.32 2.92 -7.52
C GLN A 208 20.46 1.70 -6.59
N LEU A 209 19.36 1.28 -5.96
CA LEU A 209 19.33 0.10 -5.10
C LEU A 209 19.62 -1.19 -5.87
N LEU A 210 18.96 -1.41 -7.01
CA LEU A 210 19.18 -2.60 -7.84
C LEU A 210 20.61 -2.65 -8.39
N ASN A 211 21.19 -1.52 -8.76
CA ASN A 211 22.60 -1.46 -9.17
C ASN A 211 23.56 -1.82 -8.03
N HIS A 212 23.25 -1.40 -6.80
CA HIS A 212 24.02 -1.79 -5.62
C HIS A 212 23.89 -3.29 -5.33
N CYS A 213 22.67 -3.82 -5.31
CA CYS A 213 22.39 -5.24 -5.13
C CYS A 213 23.07 -6.09 -6.21
N ARG A 214 23.10 -5.63 -7.47
CA ARG A 214 23.78 -6.32 -8.57
C ARG A 214 25.30 -6.40 -8.35
N LYS A 215 25.94 -5.35 -7.85
CA LYS A 215 27.38 -5.35 -7.51
C LYS A 215 27.69 -6.35 -6.40
N ASN A 216 26.80 -6.46 -5.42
CA ASN A 216 26.96 -7.38 -4.29
C ASN A 216 26.49 -8.81 -4.60
N ARG A 217 25.86 -9.04 -5.75
CA ARG A 217 25.20 -10.31 -6.13
C ARG A 217 24.09 -10.71 -5.14
N ASP A 218 23.35 -9.73 -4.64
CA ASP A 218 22.21 -9.95 -3.77
C ASP A 218 20.97 -10.40 -4.56
N LYS A 219 20.21 -11.32 -3.96
CA LYS A 219 18.88 -11.71 -4.44
C LYS A 219 17.80 -10.82 -3.85
N VAL A 220 17.00 -10.22 -4.70
CA VAL A 220 16.02 -9.18 -4.36
C VAL A 220 14.59 -9.67 -4.62
N LEU A 221 13.73 -9.54 -3.61
CA LEU A 221 12.27 -9.65 -3.77
C LEU A 221 11.67 -8.26 -3.84
N LEU A 222 10.97 -7.95 -4.92
CA LEU A 222 10.26 -6.69 -5.08
C LEU A 222 8.76 -6.94 -4.99
N PHE A 223 8.14 -6.44 -3.93
CA PHE A 223 6.69 -6.50 -3.77
C PHE A 223 6.02 -5.22 -4.27
N SER A 224 4.95 -5.41 -5.03
CA SER A 224 4.04 -4.34 -5.44
C SER A 224 2.58 -4.77 -5.30
N PHE A 225 1.72 -3.87 -4.85
CA PHE A 225 0.28 -4.13 -4.83
C PHE A 225 -0.33 -4.06 -6.23
N SER A 226 0.16 -3.14 -7.06
CA SER A 226 -0.34 -2.95 -8.43
C SER A 226 0.32 -3.90 -9.42
N THR A 227 -0.48 -4.73 -10.11
CA THR A 227 0.00 -5.56 -11.22
C THR A 227 0.45 -4.75 -12.42
N LYS A 228 -0.18 -3.59 -12.67
CA LYS A 228 0.26 -2.65 -13.73
C LYS A 228 1.64 -2.06 -13.45
N LEU A 229 1.96 -1.83 -12.18
CA LEU A 229 3.30 -1.40 -11.79
C LEU A 229 4.31 -2.54 -11.95
N LEU A 230 3.92 -3.79 -11.68
CA LEU A 230 4.74 -4.96 -12.01
C LEU A 230 5.02 -5.06 -13.52
N ASP A 231 4.04 -4.74 -14.38
CA ASP A 231 4.26 -4.67 -15.84
C ASP A 231 5.36 -3.63 -16.19
N VAL A 232 5.30 -2.44 -15.58
CA VAL A 232 6.33 -1.38 -15.80
C VAL A 232 7.71 -1.80 -15.28
N LEU A 233 7.76 -2.41 -14.09
CA LEU A 233 9.01 -2.92 -13.50
C LEU A 233 9.60 -4.06 -14.32
N GLN A 234 8.75 -4.92 -14.88
CA GLN A 234 9.14 -5.97 -15.80
C GLN A 234 9.81 -5.39 -17.05
N GLN A 235 9.20 -4.38 -17.68
CA GLN A 235 9.76 -3.69 -18.83
C GLN A 235 11.12 -3.05 -18.49
N TYR A 236 11.23 -2.41 -17.33
CA TYR A 236 12.48 -1.84 -16.84
C TYR A 236 13.59 -2.90 -16.68
N CYS A 237 13.27 -4.06 -16.08
CA CYS A 237 14.22 -5.16 -15.94
C CYS A 237 14.68 -5.68 -17.31
N MET A 238 13.77 -5.82 -18.28
CA MET A 238 14.10 -6.25 -19.64
C MET A 238 15.02 -5.24 -20.35
N ALA A 239 14.69 -3.94 -20.30
CA ALA A 239 15.49 -2.88 -20.91
C ALA A 239 16.89 -2.76 -20.27
N SER A 240 16.99 -3.04 -18.96
CA SER A 240 18.25 -2.99 -18.21
C SER A 240 19.08 -4.28 -18.33
N GLY A 241 18.57 -5.31 -19.01
CA GLY A 241 19.21 -6.63 -19.11
C GLY A 241 19.36 -7.33 -17.75
N LEU A 242 18.34 -7.23 -16.90
CA LEU A 242 18.29 -7.87 -15.58
C LEU A 242 17.46 -9.15 -15.66
N ASP A 243 18.01 -10.25 -15.16
CA ASP A 243 17.28 -11.51 -15.03
C ASP A 243 16.26 -11.44 -13.90
N TYR A 244 14.99 -11.66 -14.26
CA TYR A 244 13.88 -11.60 -13.33
C TYR A 244 12.91 -12.76 -13.50
N ARG A 245 12.16 -13.02 -12.42
CA ARG A 245 10.94 -13.83 -12.43
C ARG A 245 9.77 -13.02 -11.91
N ARG A 246 8.56 -13.35 -12.34
CA ARG A 246 7.34 -12.66 -11.94
C ARG A 246 6.34 -13.65 -11.36
N LEU A 247 5.74 -13.28 -10.23
CA LEU A 247 4.70 -14.04 -9.57
C LEU A 247 3.52 -13.11 -9.23
N ASP A 248 2.37 -13.37 -9.85
CA ASP A 248 1.14 -12.64 -9.56
C ASP A 248 -0.06 -13.59 -9.43
N GLY A 249 -1.25 -13.02 -9.26
CA GLY A 249 -2.48 -13.80 -9.07
C GLY A 249 -2.90 -14.62 -10.30
N SER A 250 -2.38 -14.30 -11.49
CA SER A 250 -2.70 -15.00 -12.74
C SER A 250 -1.83 -16.24 -12.97
N THR A 251 -0.67 -16.32 -12.31
CA THR A 251 0.23 -17.49 -12.37
C THR A 251 -0.45 -18.73 -11.79
N LYS A 252 -0.38 -19.87 -12.48
CA LYS A 252 -0.97 -21.15 -12.02
C LYS A 252 -0.21 -21.73 -10.82
N SER A 253 -0.86 -22.57 -10.03
CA SER A 253 -0.28 -23.12 -8.78
C SER A 253 1.03 -23.88 -9.02
N GLU A 254 1.06 -24.73 -10.05
CA GLU A 254 2.23 -25.55 -10.38
C GLU A 254 3.41 -24.68 -10.84
N GLU A 255 3.11 -23.60 -11.55
CA GLU A 255 4.10 -22.65 -12.06
C GLU A 255 4.68 -21.78 -10.94
N ARG A 256 3.87 -21.41 -9.93
CA ARG A 256 4.36 -20.70 -8.73
C ARG A 256 5.45 -21.49 -8.02
N ILE A 257 5.24 -22.79 -7.82
CA ILE A 257 6.23 -23.66 -7.16
C ILE A 257 7.51 -23.74 -8.00
N LYS A 258 7.40 -23.86 -9.33
CA LYS A 258 8.54 -23.88 -10.24
C LYS A 258 9.36 -22.58 -10.16
N ILE A 259 8.70 -21.42 -10.21
CA ILE A 259 9.35 -20.11 -10.12
C ILE A 259 10.08 -19.96 -8.79
N VAL A 260 9.44 -20.35 -7.67
CA VAL A 260 10.05 -20.28 -6.34
C VAL A 260 11.27 -21.21 -6.25
N LYS A 261 11.16 -22.44 -6.76
CA LYS A 261 12.26 -23.39 -6.79
C LYS A 261 13.44 -22.88 -7.62
N GLU A 262 13.16 -22.36 -8.80
CA GLU A 262 14.16 -21.78 -9.69
C GLU A 262 14.85 -20.57 -9.04
N PHE A 263 14.09 -19.65 -8.44
CA PHE A 263 14.64 -18.50 -7.74
C PHE A 263 15.53 -18.91 -6.55
N ASN A 264 15.16 -19.96 -5.82
CA ASN A 264 15.95 -20.45 -4.69
C ASN A 264 17.21 -21.22 -5.15
N SER A 265 17.16 -21.98 -6.24
CA SER A 265 18.24 -22.84 -6.72
C SER A 265 19.25 -22.13 -7.62
N THR A 266 18.80 -21.27 -8.54
CA THR A 266 19.65 -20.67 -9.58
C THR A 266 20.31 -19.38 -9.08
N GLN A 267 21.59 -19.16 -9.35
CA GLN A 267 22.29 -17.91 -8.97
C GLN A 267 22.14 -16.79 -10.00
N ASP A 268 21.72 -17.10 -11.23
CA ASP A 268 21.58 -16.12 -12.31
C ASP A 268 20.32 -15.25 -12.15
N VAL A 269 19.25 -15.81 -11.57
CA VAL A 269 18.01 -15.06 -11.31
C VAL A 269 18.15 -14.28 -10.00
N ASN A 270 18.39 -12.98 -10.14
CA ASN A 270 18.64 -12.09 -9.00
C ASN A 270 17.39 -11.36 -8.52
N ILE A 271 16.35 -11.22 -9.36
CA ILE A 271 15.17 -10.41 -9.03
C ILE A 271 13.90 -11.24 -9.15
N CYS A 272 13.04 -11.20 -8.13
CA CYS A 272 11.67 -11.72 -8.22
C CYS A 272 10.66 -10.60 -7.97
N LEU A 273 9.80 -10.36 -8.95
CA LEU A 273 8.70 -9.40 -8.92
C LEU A 273 7.45 -10.12 -8.39
N VAL A 274 6.94 -9.71 -7.22
CA VAL A 274 5.83 -10.41 -6.55
C VAL A 274 4.69 -9.45 -6.28
N SER A 275 3.46 -9.87 -6.61
CA SER A 275 2.28 -9.13 -6.13
C SER A 275 2.06 -9.38 -4.64
N THR A 276 1.85 -8.33 -3.83
CA THR A 276 1.58 -8.47 -2.39
C THR A 276 0.42 -9.43 -2.09
N MET A 277 -0.60 -9.47 -2.96
CA MET A 277 -1.73 -10.40 -2.82
C MET A 277 -1.36 -11.86 -3.12
N ALA A 278 -0.43 -12.08 -4.05
CA ALA A 278 0.05 -13.42 -4.38
C ALA A 278 1.08 -13.92 -3.36
N GLY A 279 1.85 -13.02 -2.74
CA GLY A 279 2.83 -13.33 -1.69
C GLY A 279 2.20 -13.83 -0.38
N GLY A 280 0.95 -13.48 -0.09
CA GLY A 280 0.26 -13.92 1.13
C GLY A 280 -0.10 -15.41 1.19
N LEU A 281 0.15 -16.18 0.14
CA LEU A 281 -0.27 -17.58 0.00
C LEU A 281 0.71 -18.60 0.62
N GLY A 282 1.69 -18.16 1.42
CA GLY A 282 2.61 -19.06 2.12
C GLY A 282 3.75 -19.59 1.23
N LEU A 283 4.22 -18.78 0.28
CA LEU A 283 5.35 -19.12 -0.59
C LEU A 283 6.67 -18.90 0.14
N ASN A 284 7.62 -19.83 -0.04
CA ASN A 284 8.88 -19.84 0.69
C ASN A 284 10.05 -19.34 -0.20
N PHE A 285 10.55 -18.13 0.08
CA PHE A 285 11.66 -17.50 -0.66
C PHE A 285 12.96 -17.45 0.16
N VAL A 286 13.50 -18.61 0.57
CA VAL A 286 14.77 -18.69 1.36
C VAL A 286 15.94 -17.97 0.69
N GLY A 287 15.98 -17.92 -0.64
CA GLY A 287 17.13 -17.43 -1.39
C GLY A 287 17.31 -15.92 -1.38
N ALA A 288 16.33 -15.14 -0.94
CA ALA A 288 16.40 -13.68 -1.01
C ALA A 288 17.09 -13.05 0.21
N ASN A 289 17.92 -12.04 -0.04
CA ASN A 289 18.64 -11.29 0.99
C ASN A 289 18.00 -9.92 1.24
N VAL A 290 17.42 -9.33 0.19
CA VAL A 290 16.84 -7.99 0.21
C VAL A 290 15.38 -8.05 -0.20
N VAL A 291 14.51 -7.42 0.60
CA VAL A 291 13.10 -7.26 0.28
C VAL A 291 12.80 -5.78 0.08
N ILE A 292 12.27 -5.42 -1.09
CA ILE A 292 11.86 -4.05 -1.42
C ILE A 292 10.34 -4.02 -1.52
N LEU A 293 9.70 -3.23 -0.67
CA LEU A 293 8.28 -2.88 -0.82
C LEU A 293 8.19 -1.56 -1.61
N PHE A 294 7.70 -1.63 -2.85
CA PHE A 294 7.63 -0.45 -3.72
C PHE A 294 6.42 0.43 -3.41
N ASP A 295 5.25 -0.18 -3.20
CA ASP A 295 4.02 0.50 -2.80
C ASP A 295 3.32 -0.26 -1.66
N PRO A 296 3.52 0.16 -0.39
CA PRO A 296 2.88 -0.48 0.74
C PRO A 296 1.35 -0.33 0.68
N THR A 297 0.63 -1.34 1.16
CA THR A 297 -0.82 -1.36 1.12
C THR A 297 -1.43 -0.55 2.27
N TRP A 298 -2.71 -0.18 2.12
CA TRP A 298 -3.48 0.43 3.21
C TRP A 298 -3.70 -0.50 4.40
N ASN A 299 -3.49 -1.81 4.24
CA ASN A 299 -3.63 -2.80 5.28
C ASN A 299 -2.26 -3.40 5.63
N PRO A 300 -1.59 -2.93 6.70
CA PRO A 300 -0.27 -3.42 7.09
C PRO A 300 -0.20 -4.93 7.29
N ALA A 301 -1.32 -5.60 7.62
CA ALA A 301 -1.36 -7.05 7.77
C ALA A 301 -1.02 -7.78 6.46
N ASN A 302 -1.41 -7.24 5.30
CA ASN A 302 -1.11 -7.84 4.00
C ASN A 302 0.39 -7.76 3.69
N ASP A 303 1.00 -6.61 3.95
CA ASP A 303 2.44 -6.41 3.75
C ASP A 303 3.24 -7.26 4.73
N LEU A 304 2.85 -7.29 6.01
CA LEU A 304 3.46 -8.16 7.02
C LEU A 304 3.35 -9.64 6.66
N GLN A 305 2.23 -10.08 6.10
CA GLN A 305 2.06 -11.46 5.64
C GLN A 305 3.01 -11.80 4.49
N ALA A 306 3.16 -10.90 3.52
CA ALA A 306 4.11 -11.07 2.42
C ALA A 306 5.57 -11.10 2.91
N ILE A 307 5.93 -10.23 3.85
CA ILE A 307 7.25 -10.23 4.50
C ILE A 307 7.47 -11.50 5.33
N ASP A 308 6.44 -11.96 6.04
CA ASP A 308 6.52 -13.11 6.93
C ASP A 308 6.75 -14.42 6.15
N SER A 309 6.17 -14.53 4.95
CA SER A 309 6.46 -15.61 4.00
C SER A 309 7.95 -15.69 3.66
N TRP A 310 8.67 -14.57 3.59
CA TRP A 310 10.12 -14.58 3.44
C TRP A 310 10.88 -14.88 4.75
N LEU A 311 10.50 -14.28 5.89
CA LEU A 311 11.24 -14.46 7.16
C LEU A 311 11.24 -15.89 7.69
N LEU A 312 10.11 -16.59 7.61
CA LEU A 312 9.96 -17.97 8.11
C LEU A 312 10.68 -18.99 7.21
N SER A 313 10.96 -18.60 5.97
CA SER A 313 11.69 -19.40 5.01
C SER A 313 13.16 -19.57 5.40
N THR A 314 13.75 -18.52 5.96
CA THR A 314 15.15 -18.50 6.39
C THR A 314 15.45 -19.31 7.65
N SER A 315 14.44 -19.77 8.41
CA SER A 315 14.64 -20.61 9.60
C SER A 315 14.73 -22.12 9.31
N ASP A 316 14.34 -22.58 8.12
CA ASP A 316 14.45 -24.01 7.75
C ASP A 316 15.90 -24.36 7.33
N GLY A 317 16.74 -24.61 8.33
CA GLY A 317 17.81 -25.63 8.22
C GLY A 317 19.18 -25.21 7.66
N ARG A 318 19.48 -23.94 7.39
CA ARG A 318 20.88 -23.54 7.14
C ARG A 318 21.60 -23.21 8.45
N PRO A 319 22.84 -23.68 8.67
CA PRO A 319 23.64 -23.22 9.79
C PRO A 319 23.82 -21.70 9.70
N LEU A 320 23.53 -21.01 10.81
CA LEU A 320 23.61 -19.55 11.01
C LEU A 320 24.93 -18.91 10.52
N HIS A 321 25.97 -19.71 10.29
CA HIS A 321 27.28 -19.29 9.81
C HIS A 321 27.42 -19.09 8.28
N SER A 322 26.37 -19.36 7.49
CA SER A 322 26.45 -19.33 6.02
C SER A 322 25.61 -18.25 5.33
N VAL A 323 24.96 -17.36 6.10
CA VAL A 323 24.20 -16.22 5.55
C VAL A 323 24.98 -14.94 5.85
N PRO A 324 25.80 -14.45 4.91
CA PRO A 324 26.51 -13.21 5.13
C PRO A 324 25.51 -12.07 4.95
N TRP A 325 25.39 -11.22 5.98
CA TRP A 325 24.71 -9.91 6.01
C TRP A 325 23.23 -9.87 6.43
N PRO A 326 22.79 -8.79 7.11
CA PRO A 326 21.46 -8.70 7.68
C PRO A 326 20.39 -8.62 6.59
N ASN A 327 19.39 -9.47 6.76
CA ASN A 327 18.13 -9.47 6.04
C ASN A 327 17.51 -8.06 6.04
N ALA A 328 17.60 -7.34 4.92
CA ALA A 328 17.19 -5.94 4.83
C ALA A 328 15.81 -5.81 4.17
N LEU A 329 14.86 -5.19 4.89
CA LEU A 329 13.56 -4.77 4.36
C LEU A 329 13.61 -3.27 4.06
N LEU A 330 13.49 -2.91 2.79
CA LEU A 330 13.46 -1.53 2.31
C LEU A 330 12.03 -1.16 1.90
N MET A 331 11.43 -0.19 2.59
CA MET A 331 10.13 0.35 2.19
C MET A 331 10.33 1.68 1.46
N LEU A 332 9.96 1.75 0.18
CA LEU A 332 10.03 2.98 -0.61
C LEU A 332 8.78 3.83 -0.37
N GLN A 333 8.93 4.94 0.34
CA GLN A 333 7.85 5.86 0.66
C GLN A 333 8.07 7.21 -0.05
N VAL A 334 7.06 7.69 -0.78
CA VAL A 334 7.12 9.06 -1.31
C VAL A 334 6.92 10.04 -0.15
N VAL A 335 7.82 11.00 -0.01
CA VAL A 335 7.57 12.20 0.80
C VAL A 335 7.00 13.25 -0.13
N SER A 336 5.73 13.58 0.06
CA SER A 336 5.08 14.69 -0.64
C SER A 336 4.35 15.56 0.37
N ASP A 337 4.91 16.74 0.65
CA ASP A 337 4.27 17.76 1.47
C ASP A 337 2.92 18.23 0.88
N ALA A 338 2.68 17.96 -0.41
CA ALA A 338 1.46 18.32 -1.13
C ALA A 338 0.25 17.43 -0.78
N LEU A 339 0.44 16.26 -0.16
CA LEU A 339 -0.65 15.39 0.31
C LEU A 339 -1.22 15.80 1.66
N GLN A 340 -0.45 16.56 2.44
CA GLN A 340 -0.81 17.00 3.78
C GLN A 340 -2.21 17.68 3.83
N PRO A 341 -2.59 18.59 2.92
CA PRO A 341 -3.89 19.25 2.95
C PRO A 341 -5.07 18.31 2.68
N ILE A 342 -4.96 17.41 1.69
CA ILE A 342 -6.00 16.42 1.35
C ILE A 342 -6.18 15.42 2.49
N LEU A 343 -5.08 14.96 3.09
CA LEU A 343 -5.09 14.03 4.22
C LEU A 343 -5.62 14.72 5.50
N ASN A 344 -5.36 16.01 5.68
CA ASN A 344 -5.90 16.81 6.80
C ASN A 344 -7.42 17.04 6.69
N SER A 345 -7.99 17.10 5.47
CA SER A 345 -9.43 17.28 5.23
C SER A 345 -10.29 16.09 5.73
N ARG A 346 -9.71 14.87 5.76
CA ARG A 346 -10.27 13.69 6.42
C ARG A 346 -9.37 13.25 7.58
N LYS A 347 -9.67 13.80 8.77
CA LYS A 347 -9.05 13.42 10.06
C LYS A 347 -8.98 11.91 10.33
N SER A 348 -9.80 11.09 9.66
CA SER A 348 -9.85 9.63 9.77
C SER A 348 -8.79 8.86 8.98
N LEU A 349 -8.08 9.50 8.04
CA LEU A 349 -7.08 8.85 7.17
C LEU A 349 -5.63 9.15 7.57
N LYS A 350 -5.41 9.94 8.63
CA LYS A 350 -4.08 10.11 9.23
C LYS A 350 -3.43 8.79 9.64
N PHE A 351 -4.21 7.74 9.92
CA PHE A 351 -3.69 6.41 10.22
C PHE A 351 -2.86 5.75 9.10
N ALA A 352 -3.03 6.16 7.84
CA ALA A 352 -2.34 5.54 6.72
C ALA A 352 -1.06 6.27 6.28
N PHE A 353 -0.83 7.49 6.78
CA PHE A 353 0.36 8.28 6.47
C PHE A 353 1.12 8.76 7.73
N CYS A 354 0.61 8.51 8.94
CA CYS A 354 1.37 8.65 10.18
C CYS A 354 2.43 7.56 10.30
N LEU A 355 3.55 7.75 9.62
CA LEU A 355 4.87 7.39 10.15
C LEU A 355 5.78 8.63 10.27
N THR A 356 5.20 9.84 10.18
CA THR A 356 5.83 11.01 10.77
C THR A 356 5.55 10.99 12.27
N SER A 357 6.63 10.75 13.03
CA SER A 357 6.74 10.90 14.48
C SER A 357 6.21 9.75 15.33
N PHE A 358 7.09 8.81 15.66
CA PHE A 358 7.21 8.32 17.04
C PHE A 358 8.59 8.76 17.57
N PRO A 359 8.69 9.25 18.82
CA PRO A 359 9.95 9.62 19.45
C PRO A 359 10.87 8.40 19.69
#